data_AF-A0A954QWQ6-F1
#
_entry.id   AF-A0A954QWQ6-F1
#
_cell.length_a   1.000
_cell.length_b   1.000
_cell.length_c   1.000
_cell.angle_alpha   90.00
_cell.angle_beta   90.00
_cell.angle_gamma   90.00
#
_symmetry.space_group_name_H-M   'P 1'
#
loop_
_entity.id
_entity.type
_entity.pdbx_description
1 polymer ?
#
loop_
_entity_poly.entity_id
_entity_poly.type
_entity_poly.pdbx_seq_one_letter_code
_entity_poly.pdbx_strand_id
1 'polypeptide(L)'
;SLAMAIRRLDDKYRSFAELHLPTRLSELAEYPHGLVIVTGPTGSGKSTTLATVINEINLRRQGHVITIEDPIEYVHRNKQCLIQQRQLYTDVPSFASAVRAALREDPDVLLVGEMRDMATIRAAVTAAETGHLVFSTLHTGEAIGAIDRMISVFPAEEQVAVRDQLSRVLRCVVSQRLVARADHHGRVPAVEIMQVNDAVSNLIRIGQSNQIESVMQTGGTEGMMILEQSLAELTARRLIDESEAATIARDRNVYTSRLAVARQMFKAQAV
;
A
#
# COMPACT_ATOMS: atom_id res chain seq x y z
N SER A 1 18.49 -32.85 -11.72
CA SER A 1 17.82 -32.12 -12.81
C SER A 1 17.85 -30.64 -12.50
N LEU A 2 18.08 -29.78 -13.48
CA LEU A 2 17.98 -28.31 -13.34
C LEU A 2 16.63 -27.86 -13.91
N ALA A 3 15.99 -26.90 -13.24
CA ALA A 3 14.77 -26.24 -13.70
C ALA A 3 14.98 -24.72 -13.69
N MET A 4 14.30 -23.99 -14.58
CA MET A 4 14.44 -22.55 -14.72
C MET A 4 13.06 -21.90 -14.92
N ALA A 5 12.83 -20.79 -14.22
CA ALA A 5 11.70 -19.89 -14.44
C ALA A 5 12.25 -18.48 -14.69
N ILE A 6 11.86 -17.85 -15.80
CA ILE A 6 12.30 -16.50 -16.17
C ILE A 6 11.08 -15.57 -16.15
N ARG A 7 11.17 -14.48 -15.38
CA ARG A 7 10.17 -13.41 -15.38
C ARG A 7 10.67 -12.24 -16.22
N ARG A 8 9.88 -11.80 -17.19
CA ARG A 8 10.14 -10.55 -17.93
C ARG A 8 9.83 -9.36 -17.03
N LEU A 9 10.76 -8.41 -16.93
CA LEU A 9 10.53 -7.11 -16.32
C LEU A 9 10.12 -6.14 -17.44
N ASP A 10 9.05 -5.37 -17.24
CA ASP A 10 8.60 -4.35 -18.19
C ASP A 10 9.14 -2.99 -17.75
N ASP A 11 9.78 -2.26 -18.67
CA ASP A 11 10.39 -0.95 -18.40
C ASP A 11 9.38 0.21 -18.40
N LYS A 12 8.09 -0.09 -18.58
CA LYS A 12 7.02 0.92 -18.71
C LYS A 12 6.22 1.04 -17.42
N TYR A 13 6.30 2.22 -16.82
CA TYR A 13 5.37 2.63 -15.77
C TYR A 13 3.98 2.84 -16.35
N ARG A 14 2.97 2.36 -15.62
CA ARG A 14 1.57 2.67 -15.88
C ARG A 14 1.10 3.69 -14.86
N SER A 15 0.36 4.68 -15.33
CA SER A 15 -0.34 5.65 -14.48
C SER A 15 -1.39 4.95 -13.60
N PHE A 16 -1.83 5.59 -12.52
CA PHE A 16 -2.91 5.06 -11.68
C PHE A 16 -4.18 4.76 -12.50
N ALA A 17 -4.50 5.62 -13.46
CA ALA A 17 -5.64 5.43 -14.35
C ALA A 17 -5.50 4.17 -15.23
N GLU A 18 -4.34 3.95 -15.84
CA GLU A 18 -4.05 2.74 -16.63
C GLU A 18 -4.05 1.47 -15.78
N LEU A 19 -3.65 1.59 -14.51
CA LEU A 19 -3.74 0.52 -13.52
C LEU A 19 -5.16 0.31 -12.97
N HIS A 20 -6.11 1.19 -13.31
CA HIS A 20 -7.46 1.23 -12.73
C HIS A 20 -7.47 1.38 -11.20
N LEU A 21 -6.40 1.96 -10.66
CA LEU A 21 -6.32 2.31 -9.25
C LEU A 21 -7.09 3.63 -9.01
N PRO A 22 -7.68 3.83 -7.81
CA PRO A 22 -8.27 5.11 -7.45
C PRO A 22 -7.25 6.24 -7.58
N THR A 23 -7.63 7.33 -8.25
CA THR A 23 -6.72 8.47 -8.50
C THR A 23 -6.16 9.08 -7.22
N ARG A 24 -6.92 9.01 -6.12
CA ARG A 24 -6.47 9.45 -4.78
C ARG A 24 -5.19 8.78 -4.30
N LEU A 25 -4.83 7.59 -4.82
CA LEU A 25 -3.53 6.98 -4.50
C LEU A 25 -2.32 7.82 -4.97
N SER A 26 -2.52 8.82 -5.86
CA SER A 26 -1.45 9.78 -6.16
C SER A 26 -1.10 10.67 -4.98
N GLU A 27 -2.05 10.89 -4.05
CA GLU A 27 -1.82 11.69 -2.83
C GLU A 27 -0.80 11.02 -1.89
N LEU A 28 -0.54 9.71 -2.04
CA LEU A 28 0.52 9.02 -1.31
C LEU A 28 1.90 9.61 -1.61
N ALA A 29 2.10 10.11 -2.83
CA ALA A 29 3.32 10.81 -3.25
C ALA A 29 3.40 12.23 -2.68
N GLU A 30 2.37 12.70 -1.97
CA GLU A 30 2.26 14.07 -1.45
C GLU A 30 2.50 14.15 0.07
N TYR A 31 2.57 13.03 0.79
CA TYR A 31 2.94 13.04 2.21
C TYR A 31 4.33 13.66 2.43
N PRO A 32 4.50 14.55 3.43
CA PRO A 32 5.82 15.10 3.74
C PRO A 32 6.71 14.07 4.42
N HIS A 33 6.15 13.21 5.27
CA HIS A 33 6.84 12.18 6.04
C HIS A 33 5.83 11.18 6.61
N GLY A 34 6.34 10.08 7.18
CA GLY A 34 5.56 9.04 7.82
C GLY A 34 5.67 7.69 7.10
N LEU A 35 4.84 6.74 7.50
CA LEU A 35 4.87 5.37 7.00
C LEU A 35 3.61 5.08 6.17
N VAL A 36 3.82 4.62 4.94
CA VAL A 36 2.76 4.14 4.03
C VAL A 36 3.00 2.67 3.73
N ILE A 37 1.95 1.87 3.91
CA ILE A 37 2.01 0.42 3.70
C ILE A 37 1.14 0.03 2.51
N VAL A 38 1.71 -0.72 1.58
CA VAL A 38 0.94 -1.41 0.54
C VAL A 38 0.96 -2.91 0.83
N THR A 39 -0.19 -3.49 1.13
CA THR A 39 -0.33 -4.89 1.54
C THR A 39 -1.22 -5.67 0.58
N GLY A 40 -1.22 -6.99 0.71
CA GLY A 40 -1.94 -7.92 -0.14
C GLY A 40 -1.15 -9.20 -0.40
N PRO A 41 -1.77 -10.24 -0.96
CA PRO A 41 -1.08 -11.50 -1.26
C PRO A 41 0.01 -11.33 -2.33
N THR A 42 0.81 -12.38 -2.53
CA THR A 42 1.78 -12.41 -3.64
C THR A 42 1.06 -12.27 -4.98
N GLY A 43 1.62 -11.46 -5.88
CA GLY A 43 1.03 -11.20 -7.18
C GLY A 43 -0.22 -10.30 -7.14
N SER A 44 -0.49 -9.60 -6.02
CA SER A 44 -1.59 -8.64 -5.95
C SER A 44 -1.28 -7.30 -6.63
N GLY A 45 -0.04 -7.07 -7.08
CA GLY A 45 0.38 -5.84 -7.77
C GLY A 45 0.97 -4.75 -6.87
N LYS A 46 1.35 -5.07 -5.62
CA LYS A 46 1.96 -4.14 -4.66
C LYS A 46 3.15 -3.36 -5.24
N SER A 47 4.12 -4.08 -5.81
CA SER A 47 5.33 -3.48 -6.38
C SER A 47 5.01 -2.56 -7.56
N THR A 48 4.02 -2.92 -8.39
CA THR A 48 3.55 -2.05 -9.47
C THR A 48 2.96 -0.75 -8.92
N THR A 49 2.11 -0.84 -7.89
CA THR A 49 1.53 0.34 -7.23
C THR A 49 2.61 1.23 -6.63
N LEU A 50 3.57 0.64 -5.90
CA LEU A 50 4.68 1.38 -5.31
C LEU A 50 5.61 1.98 -6.37
N ALA A 51 5.92 1.25 -7.43
CA ALA A 51 6.69 1.79 -8.56
C ALA A 51 5.98 2.99 -9.21
N THR A 52 4.65 2.94 -9.36
CA THR A 52 3.89 4.09 -9.85
C THR A 52 3.97 5.28 -8.87
N VAL A 53 3.84 5.05 -7.56
CA VAL A 53 3.98 6.11 -6.53
C VAL A 53 5.39 6.72 -6.54
N ILE A 54 6.45 5.90 -6.55
CA ILE A 54 7.83 6.38 -6.60
C ILE A 54 8.11 7.13 -7.89
N ASN A 55 7.55 6.69 -9.03
CA ASN A 55 7.67 7.43 -10.28
C ASN A 55 6.95 8.79 -10.22
N GLU A 56 5.81 8.92 -9.54
CA GLU A 56 5.14 10.21 -9.32
C GLU A 56 5.97 11.14 -8.42
N ILE A 57 6.57 10.61 -7.34
CA ILE A 57 7.53 11.35 -6.51
C ILE A 57 8.67 11.88 -7.38
N ASN A 58 9.29 11.01 -8.18
CA ASN A 58 10.40 11.36 -9.06
C ASN A 58 10.03 12.35 -10.18
N LEU A 59 8.73 12.47 -10.52
CA LEU A 59 8.24 13.43 -11.50
C LEU A 59 7.90 14.79 -10.90
N ARG A 60 7.47 14.83 -9.64
CA ARG A 60 6.87 16.03 -9.01
C ARG A 60 7.73 16.66 -7.92
N ARG A 61 8.66 15.92 -7.33
CA ARG A 61 9.50 16.36 -6.22
C ARG A 61 10.96 16.44 -6.62
N GLN A 62 11.69 17.31 -5.95
CA GLN A 62 13.16 17.28 -5.91
C GLN A 62 13.56 16.67 -4.58
N GLY A 63 14.46 15.69 -4.62
CA GLY A 63 14.89 14.98 -3.42
C GLY A 63 15.67 13.71 -3.72
N HIS A 64 15.98 12.99 -2.67
CA HIS A 64 16.74 11.75 -2.69
C HIS A 64 15.84 10.58 -2.28
N VAL A 65 15.65 9.64 -3.22
CA VAL A 65 14.89 8.42 -2.99
C VAL A 65 15.85 7.24 -2.95
N ILE A 66 15.83 6.48 -1.86
CA ILE A 66 16.55 5.22 -1.75
C ILE A 66 15.54 4.07 -1.71
N THR A 67 15.68 3.10 -2.62
CA THR A 67 14.93 1.85 -2.58
C THR A 67 15.82 0.69 -2.14
N ILE A 68 15.26 -0.20 -1.33
CA ILE A 68 15.92 -1.43 -0.86
C ILE A 68 14.96 -2.57 -1.18
N GLU A 69 15.34 -3.46 -2.10
CA GLU A 69 14.44 -4.42 -2.74
C GLU A 69 15.05 -5.84 -2.81
N ASP A 70 14.22 -6.86 -3.03
CA ASP A 70 14.65 -8.26 -3.17
C ASP A 70 13.72 -9.06 -4.12
N PRO A 71 14.05 -9.18 -5.41
CA PRO A 71 15.02 -8.37 -6.17
C PRO A 71 14.43 -7.01 -6.58
N ILE A 72 15.22 -6.17 -7.25
CA ILE A 72 14.70 -4.96 -7.90
C ILE A 72 13.73 -5.35 -9.03
N GLU A 73 12.49 -4.88 -8.97
CA GLU A 73 11.46 -5.24 -9.97
C GLU A 73 11.27 -4.18 -11.06
N TYR A 74 11.50 -2.90 -10.72
CA TYR A 74 11.37 -1.76 -11.62
C TYR A 74 12.62 -0.89 -11.53
N VAL A 75 13.19 -0.52 -12.67
CA VAL A 75 14.38 0.34 -12.72
C VAL A 75 13.98 1.80 -12.88
N HIS A 76 14.12 2.56 -11.81
CA HIS A 76 13.80 3.99 -11.74
C HIS A 76 14.99 4.83 -12.20
N ARG A 77 14.85 5.46 -13.37
CA ARG A 77 15.82 6.46 -13.84
C ARG A 77 15.60 7.80 -13.15
N ASN A 78 16.68 8.51 -12.86
CA ASN A 78 16.63 9.86 -12.31
C ASN A 78 15.81 10.80 -13.21
N LYS A 79 14.94 11.59 -12.60
CA LYS A 79 14.20 12.68 -13.24
C LYS A 79 14.36 13.95 -12.41
N GLN A 80 13.40 14.27 -11.54
CA GLN A 80 13.53 15.37 -10.59
C GLN A 80 14.18 14.92 -9.27
N CYS A 81 14.10 13.62 -8.95
CA CYS A 81 14.81 13.04 -7.82
C CYS A 81 16.11 12.33 -8.24
N LEU A 82 17.06 12.29 -7.31
CA LEU A 82 18.13 11.31 -7.30
C LEU A 82 17.53 9.98 -6.80
N ILE A 83 17.58 8.94 -7.64
CA ILE A 83 17.13 7.60 -7.27
C ILE A 83 18.34 6.69 -7.08
N GLN A 84 18.42 6.03 -5.93
CA GLN A 84 19.37 4.96 -5.65
C GLN A 84 18.61 3.68 -5.31
N GLN A 85 18.86 2.60 -6.05
CA GLN A 85 18.23 1.31 -5.78
C GLN A 85 19.28 0.32 -5.29
N ARG A 86 18.93 -0.43 -4.24
CA ARG A 86 19.81 -1.41 -3.59
C ARG A 86 19.09 -2.74 -3.56
N GLN A 87 19.73 -3.77 -4.08
CA GLN A 87 19.24 -5.13 -4.01
C GLN A 87 19.84 -5.86 -2.80
N LEU A 88 19.00 -6.59 -2.07
CA LEU A 88 19.47 -7.49 -1.02
C LEU A 88 20.44 -8.53 -1.57
N TYR A 89 21.41 -8.89 -0.73
CA TYR A 89 22.45 -9.90 -0.99
C TYR A 89 23.38 -9.60 -2.18
N THR A 90 23.14 -8.50 -2.88
CA THR A 90 23.98 -7.98 -3.97
C THR A 90 24.67 -6.72 -3.51
N ASP A 91 23.89 -5.70 -3.11
CA ASP A 91 24.40 -4.38 -2.71
C ASP A 91 24.44 -4.22 -1.18
N VAL A 92 23.49 -4.84 -0.48
CA VAL A 92 23.35 -4.73 0.98
C VAL A 92 22.98 -6.06 1.63
N PRO A 93 23.40 -6.32 2.88
CA PRO A 93 23.24 -7.65 3.49
C PRO A 93 21.85 -7.90 4.08
N SER A 94 21.11 -6.85 4.46
CA SER A 94 19.75 -6.97 5.02
C SER A 94 18.97 -5.65 4.94
N PHE A 95 17.63 -5.72 4.96
CA PHE A 95 16.79 -4.52 4.95
C PHE A 95 17.07 -3.60 6.14
N ALA A 96 17.09 -4.15 7.37
CA ALA A 96 17.31 -3.35 8.58
C ALA A 96 18.67 -2.63 8.61
N SER A 97 19.73 -3.26 8.10
CA SER A 97 21.05 -2.61 8.00
C SER A 97 21.06 -1.53 6.92
N ALA A 98 20.46 -1.80 5.77
CA ALA A 98 20.36 -0.87 4.66
C ALA A 98 19.56 0.38 5.01
N VAL A 99 18.43 0.24 5.73
CA VAL A 99 17.64 1.39 6.21
C VAL A 99 18.48 2.26 7.16
N ARG A 100 19.17 1.66 8.13
CA ARG A 100 20.02 2.41 9.07
C ARG A 100 21.19 3.11 8.38
N ALA A 101 21.77 2.51 7.36
CA ALA A 101 22.82 3.14 6.54
C ALA A 101 22.24 4.31 5.76
N ALA A 102 21.10 4.11 5.10
CA ALA A 102 20.42 5.11 4.29
C ALA A 102 20.11 6.39 5.09
N LEU A 103 19.77 6.31 6.38
CA LEU A 103 19.54 7.49 7.23
C LEU A 103 20.75 8.44 7.37
N ARG A 104 21.95 8.02 6.95
CA ARG A 104 23.16 8.87 6.94
C ARG A 104 23.48 9.43 5.56
N GLU A 105 22.62 9.19 4.59
CA GLU A 105 22.83 9.50 3.18
C GLU A 105 21.85 10.58 2.70
N ASP A 106 21.25 11.31 3.66
CA ASP A 106 20.31 12.39 3.41
C ASP A 106 19.14 12.01 2.48
N PRO A 107 18.42 10.88 2.71
CA PRO A 107 17.25 10.53 1.92
C PRO A 107 16.04 11.34 2.34
N ASP A 108 15.16 11.67 1.39
CA ASP A 108 13.82 12.20 1.68
C ASP A 108 12.79 11.06 1.74
N VAL A 109 12.98 10.05 0.87
CA VAL A 109 12.04 8.94 0.68
C VAL A 109 12.78 7.62 0.73
N LEU A 110 12.21 6.66 1.47
CA LEU A 110 12.69 5.29 1.55
C LEU A 110 11.62 4.33 1.04
N LEU A 111 11.97 3.45 0.11
CA LEU A 111 11.18 2.26 -0.19
C LEU A 111 11.89 1.05 0.40
N VAL A 112 11.27 0.43 1.39
CA VAL A 112 11.75 -0.82 2.01
C VAL A 112 10.88 -1.94 1.47
N GLY A 113 11.46 -2.91 0.75
CA GLY A 113 10.74 -3.96 0.03
C GLY A 113 9.65 -4.61 0.87
N GLU A 114 10.00 -5.59 1.71
CA GLU A 114 9.03 -6.30 2.55
C GLU A 114 9.46 -6.31 4.02
N MET A 115 8.54 -5.93 4.90
CA MET A 115 8.72 -5.97 6.34
C MET A 115 8.29 -7.33 6.90
N ARG A 116 9.23 -8.29 6.94
CA ARG A 116 8.99 -9.65 7.48
C ARG A 116 9.33 -9.80 8.95
N ASP A 117 10.35 -9.09 9.41
CA ASP A 117 10.95 -9.25 10.73
C ASP A 117 10.90 -7.96 11.56
N MET A 118 11.06 -8.15 12.88
CA MET A 118 11.06 -7.07 13.87
C MET A 118 12.13 -6.02 13.60
N ALA A 119 13.33 -6.43 13.15
CA ALA A 119 14.45 -5.51 12.95
C ALA A 119 14.17 -4.53 11.81
N THR A 120 13.56 -5.03 10.73
CA THR A 120 13.19 -4.24 9.56
C THR A 120 12.03 -3.30 9.87
N ILE A 121 10.98 -3.78 10.55
CA ILE A 121 9.86 -2.95 10.98
C ILE A 121 10.34 -1.82 11.89
N ARG A 122 11.19 -2.13 12.88
CA ARG A 122 11.75 -1.12 13.77
C ARG A 122 12.53 -0.06 13.01
N ALA A 123 13.39 -0.47 12.07
CA ALA A 123 14.17 0.47 11.27
C ALA A 123 13.27 1.39 10.43
N ALA A 124 12.22 0.86 9.79
CA ALA A 124 11.25 1.64 9.01
C ALA A 124 10.45 2.61 9.88
N VAL A 125 9.98 2.18 11.06
CA VAL A 125 9.26 3.03 12.01
C VAL A 125 10.16 4.16 12.52
N THR A 126 11.41 3.88 12.88
CA THR A 126 12.37 4.91 13.29
C THR A 126 12.68 5.89 12.16
N ALA A 127 12.84 5.42 10.92
CA ALA A 127 13.01 6.30 9.77
C ALA A 127 11.81 7.24 9.58
N ALA A 128 10.59 6.71 9.68
CA ALA A 128 9.37 7.51 9.60
C ALA A 128 9.23 8.51 10.76
N GLU A 129 9.60 8.11 11.99
CA GLU A 129 9.58 8.97 13.19
C GLU A 129 10.59 10.12 13.10
N THR A 130 11.68 9.94 12.36
CA THR A 130 12.72 10.96 12.13
C THR A 130 12.43 11.88 10.95
N GLY A 131 11.23 11.83 10.38
CA GLY A 131 10.79 12.78 9.36
C GLY A 131 10.97 12.32 7.91
N HIS A 132 11.26 11.04 7.68
CA HIS A 132 11.34 10.48 6.32
C HIS A 132 9.97 9.98 5.85
N LEU A 133 9.73 10.00 4.55
CA LEU A 133 8.59 9.28 3.96
C LEU A 133 9.02 7.85 3.62
N VAL A 134 8.43 6.88 4.30
CA VAL A 134 8.77 5.47 4.17
C VAL A 134 7.61 4.71 3.53
N PHE A 135 7.90 4.00 2.45
CA PHE A 135 7.01 3.04 1.81
C PHE A 135 7.48 1.63 2.12
N SER A 136 6.55 0.72 2.39
CA SER A 136 6.88 -0.69 2.53
C SER A 136 5.72 -1.60 2.16
N THR A 137 6.02 -2.89 1.97
CA THR A 137 5.00 -3.92 1.80
C THR A 137 4.88 -4.90 2.96
N LEU A 138 3.68 -5.48 3.09
CA LEU A 138 3.38 -6.68 3.87
C LEU A 138 2.53 -7.64 3.02
N HIS A 139 2.31 -8.87 3.53
CA HIS A 139 1.43 -9.87 2.92
C HIS A 139 0.22 -10.18 3.80
N THR A 140 -0.52 -9.13 4.16
CA THR A 140 -1.83 -9.27 4.82
C THR A 140 -2.95 -9.05 3.81
N GLY A 141 -4.10 -9.69 4.02
CA GLY A 141 -5.24 -9.55 3.11
C GLY A 141 -6.04 -8.26 3.30
N GLU A 142 -5.76 -7.48 4.34
CA GLU A 142 -6.58 -6.38 4.87
C GLU A 142 -5.69 -5.33 5.55
N ALA A 143 -6.17 -4.08 5.57
CA ALA A 143 -5.45 -2.93 6.11
C ALA A 143 -5.25 -3.03 7.63
N ILE A 144 -6.31 -3.34 8.37
CA ILE A 144 -6.27 -3.51 9.84
C ILE A 144 -5.31 -4.64 10.22
N GLY A 145 -5.38 -5.77 9.51
CA GLY A 145 -4.48 -6.90 9.72
C GLY A 145 -3.00 -6.57 9.48
N ALA A 146 -2.68 -5.56 8.65
CA ALA A 146 -1.29 -5.11 8.47
C ALA A 146 -0.72 -4.51 9.77
N ILE A 147 -1.52 -3.72 10.49
CA ILE A 147 -1.13 -3.13 11.77
C ILE A 147 -0.89 -4.24 12.79
N ASP A 148 -1.84 -5.15 12.94
CA ASP A 148 -1.75 -6.26 13.89
C ASP A 148 -0.56 -7.17 13.58
N ARG A 149 -0.25 -7.39 12.29
CA ARG A 149 0.94 -8.13 11.87
C ARG A 149 2.23 -7.41 12.25
N MET A 150 2.30 -6.09 12.06
CA MET A 150 3.48 -5.31 12.43
C MET A 150 3.72 -5.31 13.94
N ILE A 151 2.66 -5.31 14.76
CA ILE A 151 2.79 -5.35 16.23
C ILE A 151 3.12 -6.77 16.71
N SER A 152 2.47 -7.80 16.16
CA SER A 152 2.59 -9.18 16.66
C SER A 152 3.96 -9.83 16.49
N VAL A 153 4.86 -9.29 15.66
CA VAL A 153 6.24 -9.78 15.55
C VAL A 153 7.14 -9.33 16.70
N PHE A 154 6.69 -8.36 17.51
CA PHE A 154 7.44 -7.87 18.67
C PHE A 154 7.12 -8.70 19.92
N PRO A 155 8.09 -8.86 20.84
CA PRO A 155 7.85 -9.40 22.18
C PRO A 155 6.75 -8.62 22.90
N ALA A 156 5.97 -9.30 23.76
CA ALA A 156 4.77 -8.74 24.39
C ALA A 156 5.05 -7.43 25.15
N GLU A 157 6.21 -7.35 25.80
CA GLU A 157 6.70 -6.19 26.54
C GLU A 157 6.97 -4.96 25.65
N GLU A 158 7.24 -5.15 24.35
CA GLU A 158 7.51 -4.07 23.39
C GLU A 158 6.26 -3.69 22.56
N GLN A 159 5.22 -4.52 22.56
CA GLN A 159 4.03 -4.31 21.72
C GLN A 159 3.28 -3.02 22.05
N VAL A 160 3.32 -2.56 23.29
CA VAL A 160 2.70 -1.28 23.67
C VAL A 160 3.47 -0.12 23.08
N ALA A 161 4.80 -0.15 23.16
CA ALA A 161 5.67 0.91 22.65
C ALA A 161 5.60 1.02 21.12
N VAL A 162 5.72 -0.09 20.39
CA VAL A 162 5.65 -0.06 18.92
C VAL A 162 4.28 0.38 18.41
N ARG A 163 3.21 0.01 19.10
CA ARG A 163 1.84 0.45 18.78
C ARG A 163 1.67 1.96 18.93
N ASP A 164 2.18 2.51 20.03
CA ASP A 164 2.19 3.95 20.25
C ASP A 164 3.03 4.68 19.19
N GLN A 165 4.20 4.15 18.81
CA GLN A 165 4.99 4.69 17.68
C GLN A 165 4.22 4.65 16.36
N LEU A 166 3.62 3.50 16.02
CA LEU A 166 2.83 3.33 14.80
C LEU A 166 1.66 4.32 14.74
N SER A 167 0.99 4.58 15.87
CA SER A 167 -0.10 5.55 15.94
C SER A 167 0.33 6.97 15.53
N ARG A 168 1.62 7.31 15.69
CA ARG A 168 2.17 8.63 15.33
C ARG A 168 2.64 8.70 13.89
N VAL A 169 3.25 7.62 13.39
CA VAL A 169 3.98 7.66 12.10
C VAL A 169 3.20 7.09 10.93
N LEU A 170 2.26 6.15 11.16
CA LEU A 170 1.48 5.55 10.08
C LEU A 170 0.59 6.64 9.44
N ARG A 171 0.56 6.70 8.11
CA ARG A 171 -0.22 7.66 7.33
C ARG A 171 -1.34 6.97 6.56
N CYS A 172 -1.01 5.89 5.87
CA CYS A 172 -1.96 5.16 5.06
C CYS A 172 -1.60 3.67 4.97
N VAL A 173 -2.62 2.82 4.91
CA VAL A 173 -2.49 1.42 4.53
C VAL A 173 -3.40 1.14 3.34
N VAL A 174 -2.83 0.63 2.25
CA VAL A 174 -3.54 0.20 1.05
C VAL A 174 -3.46 -1.32 0.96
N SER A 175 -4.57 -2.02 1.15
CA SER A 175 -4.67 -3.45 0.88
C SER A 175 -5.16 -3.66 -0.56
N GLN A 176 -4.48 -4.52 -1.32
CA GLN A 176 -4.75 -4.74 -2.73
C GLN A 176 -4.98 -6.22 -3.04
N ARG A 177 -5.98 -6.50 -3.88
CA ARG A 177 -6.25 -7.81 -4.49
C ARG A 177 -6.47 -7.62 -5.99
N LEU A 178 -6.07 -8.61 -6.80
CA LEU A 178 -6.37 -8.59 -8.23
C LEU A 178 -7.59 -9.45 -8.52
N VAL A 179 -8.58 -8.86 -9.19
CA VAL A 179 -9.85 -9.48 -9.56
C VAL A 179 -9.86 -9.73 -11.07
N ALA A 180 -10.40 -10.87 -11.51
CA ALA A 180 -10.56 -11.16 -12.93
C ALA A 180 -11.48 -10.12 -13.59
N ARG A 181 -11.10 -9.65 -14.78
CA ARG A 181 -11.96 -8.75 -15.55
C ARG A 181 -13.11 -9.52 -16.20
N ALA A 182 -14.26 -8.86 -16.32
CA ALA A 182 -15.44 -9.41 -17.00
C ALA A 182 -15.20 -9.69 -18.49
N ASP A 183 -14.26 -8.98 -19.12
CA ASP A 183 -13.83 -9.24 -20.50
C ASP A 183 -12.82 -10.39 -20.64
N HIS A 184 -12.45 -11.03 -19.53
CA HIS A 184 -11.46 -12.11 -19.45
C HIS A 184 -10.05 -11.73 -19.97
N HIS A 185 -9.78 -10.44 -20.21
CA HIS A 185 -8.48 -9.93 -20.67
C HIS A 185 -7.66 -9.38 -19.50
N GLY A 186 -7.32 -10.27 -18.56
CA GLY A 186 -6.45 -9.96 -17.44
C GLY A 186 -7.20 -9.64 -16.15
N ARG A 187 -6.61 -8.77 -15.32
CA ARG A 187 -7.08 -8.50 -13.96
C ARG A 187 -7.05 -7.02 -13.64
N VAL A 188 -7.87 -6.61 -12.68
CA VAL A 188 -7.99 -5.24 -12.18
C VAL A 188 -7.82 -5.21 -10.65
N PRO A 189 -7.13 -4.21 -10.07
CA PRO A 189 -6.98 -4.13 -8.62
C PRO A 189 -8.27 -3.66 -7.94
N ALA A 190 -8.74 -4.45 -6.97
CA ALA A 190 -9.65 -3.99 -5.94
C ALA A 190 -8.83 -3.61 -4.70
N VAL A 191 -9.15 -2.46 -4.11
CA VAL A 191 -8.36 -1.88 -3.01
C VAL A 191 -9.21 -1.56 -1.80
N GLU A 192 -8.59 -1.65 -0.63
CA GLU A 192 -9.04 -1.05 0.62
C GLU A 192 -8.00 -0.01 1.03
N ILE A 193 -8.45 1.21 1.35
CA ILE A 193 -7.61 2.35 1.68
C ILE A 193 -8.00 2.82 3.08
N MET A 194 -7.08 2.67 4.03
CA MET A 194 -7.23 3.18 5.38
C MET A 194 -6.32 4.41 5.54
N GLN A 195 -6.91 5.57 5.79
CA GLN A 195 -6.19 6.78 6.15
C GLN A 195 -6.07 6.87 7.67
N VAL A 196 -4.89 7.24 8.17
CA VAL A 196 -4.65 7.36 9.61
C VAL A 196 -4.90 8.80 10.05
N ASN A 197 -6.17 9.12 10.28
CA ASN A 197 -6.59 10.36 10.94
C ASN A 197 -6.49 10.22 12.47
N ASP A 198 -6.88 11.27 13.21
CA ASP A 198 -6.80 11.28 14.68
C ASP A 198 -7.60 10.15 15.34
N ALA A 199 -8.77 9.81 14.77
CA ALA A 199 -9.60 8.71 15.28
C ALA A 199 -8.91 7.36 15.11
N VAL A 200 -8.39 7.06 13.91
CA VAL A 200 -7.66 5.83 13.62
C VAL A 200 -6.36 5.77 14.43
N SER A 201 -5.61 6.88 14.54
CA SER A 201 -4.42 6.98 15.37
C SER A 201 -4.72 6.61 16.83
N ASN A 202 -5.79 7.18 17.41
CA ASN A 202 -6.19 6.85 18.77
C ASN A 202 -6.58 5.38 18.92
N LEU A 203 -7.36 4.83 17.99
CA LEU A 203 -7.76 3.41 18.01
C LEU A 203 -6.56 2.46 17.93
N ILE A 204 -5.56 2.78 17.10
CA ILE A 204 -4.29 2.06 17.07
C ILE A 204 -3.64 2.11 18.46
N ARG A 205 -3.49 3.31 19.04
CA ARG A 205 -2.82 3.53 20.33
C ARG A 205 -3.42 2.71 21.47
N ILE A 206 -4.75 2.66 21.57
CA ILE A 206 -5.46 1.91 22.62
C ILE A 206 -5.70 0.43 22.26
N GLY A 207 -5.24 -0.02 21.08
CA GLY A 207 -5.35 -1.41 20.65
C GLY A 207 -6.77 -1.86 20.29
N GLN A 208 -7.64 -0.94 19.87
CA GLN A 208 -9.01 -1.23 19.45
C GLN A 208 -9.11 -1.25 17.91
N SER A 209 -8.23 -2.04 17.28
CA SER A 209 -8.13 -2.17 15.82
C SER A 209 -9.46 -2.57 15.15
N ASN A 210 -10.30 -3.33 15.86
CA ASN A 210 -11.61 -3.78 15.39
C ASN A 210 -12.63 -2.64 15.18
N GLN A 211 -12.45 -1.47 15.80
CA GLN A 211 -13.33 -0.32 15.60
C GLN A 211 -12.92 0.54 14.39
N ILE A 212 -11.74 0.32 13.82
CA ILE A 212 -11.22 1.10 12.69
C ILE A 212 -12.09 0.91 11.45
N GLU A 213 -12.67 -0.28 11.25
CA GLU A 213 -13.53 -0.55 10.12
C GLU A 213 -14.74 0.40 10.06
N SER A 214 -15.40 0.63 11.21
CA SER A 214 -16.52 1.57 11.31
C SER A 214 -16.11 2.99 10.91
N VAL A 215 -14.91 3.42 11.30
CA VAL A 215 -14.36 4.72 10.90
C VAL A 215 -14.14 4.76 9.39
N MET A 216 -13.57 3.71 8.80
CA MET A 216 -13.35 3.61 7.35
C MET A 216 -14.66 3.63 6.55
N GLN A 217 -15.73 3.02 7.05
CA GLN A 217 -17.04 3.02 6.38
C GLN A 217 -17.65 4.43 6.24
N THR A 218 -17.30 5.35 7.14
CA THR A 218 -17.75 6.75 7.13
C THR A 218 -16.69 7.73 6.64
N GLY A 219 -15.42 7.32 6.55
CA GLY A 219 -14.26 8.16 6.22
C GLY A 219 -14.06 8.45 4.72
N GLY A 220 -15.08 8.26 3.88
CA GLY A 220 -14.97 8.42 2.43
C GLY A 220 -14.55 9.83 1.99
N THR A 221 -14.96 10.87 2.73
CA THR A 221 -14.54 12.26 2.47
C THR A 221 -13.04 12.46 2.69
N GLU A 222 -12.47 11.74 3.66
CA GLU A 222 -11.03 11.75 3.98
C GLU A 222 -10.23 10.81 3.06
N GLY A 223 -10.85 10.21 2.05
CA GLY A 223 -10.19 9.32 1.09
C GLY A 223 -10.06 7.88 1.57
N MET A 224 -10.76 7.49 2.64
CA MET A 224 -10.87 6.08 3.01
C MET A 224 -11.79 5.33 2.05
N MET A 225 -11.52 4.04 1.86
CA MET A 225 -12.32 3.16 1.01
C MET A 225 -12.27 1.75 1.58
N ILE A 226 -13.42 1.16 1.85
CA ILE A 226 -13.52 -0.27 2.18
C ILE A 226 -13.50 -1.12 0.89
N LEU A 227 -13.11 -2.39 1.01
CA LEU A 227 -13.00 -3.28 -0.16
C LEU A 227 -14.33 -3.44 -0.91
N GLU A 228 -15.44 -3.55 -0.18
CA GLU A 228 -16.79 -3.68 -0.72
C GLU A 228 -17.15 -2.49 -1.62
N GLN A 229 -16.69 -1.29 -1.27
CA GLN A 229 -16.89 -0.09 -2.08
C GLN A 229 -16.06 -0.15 -3.36
N SER A 230 -14.79 -0.56 -3.28
CA SER A 230 -13.95 -0.73 -4.46
C SER A 230 -14.53 -1.78 -5.43
N LEU A 231 -14.96 -2.93 -4.90
CA LEU A 231 -15.63 -3.97 -5.67
C LEU A 231 -16.93 -3.45 -6.31
N ALA A 232 -17.75 -2.73 -5.55
CA ALA A 232 -18.99 -2.14 -6.06
C ALA A 232 -18.75 -1.14 -7.20
N GLU A 233 -17.73 -0.29 -7.09
CA GLU A 233 -17.36 0.67 -8.13
C GLU A 233 -16.86 -0.04 -9.40
N LEU A 234 -16.04 -1.09 -9.26
CA LEU A 234 -15.56 -1.90 -10.39
C LEU A 234 -16.72 -2.64 -11.09
N THR A 235 -17.64 -3.23 -10.32
CA THR A 235 -18.83 -3.90 -10.87
C THR A 235 -19.77 -2.92 -11.55
N ALA A 236 -20.03 -1.75 -10.96
CA ALA A 236 -20.91 -0.74 -11.56
C ALA A 236 -20.36 -0.20 -12.89
N ARG A 237 -19.03 -0.13 -13.04
CA ARG A 237 -18.33 0.20 -14.27
C ARG A 237 -18.21 -0.98 -15.26
N ARG A 238 -18.75 -2.15 -14.92
CA ARG A 238 -18.68 -3.40 -15.69
C ARG A 238 -17.25 -3.89 -15.97
N LEU A 239 -16.31 -3.56 -15.08
CA LEU A 239 -14.93 -4.05 -15.19
C LEU A 239 -14.78 -5.48 -14.66
N ILE A 240 -15.62 -5.86 -13.69
CA ILE A 240 -15.66 -7.20 -13.09
C ILE A 240 -17.11 -7.69 -13.05
N ASP A 241 -17.28 -9.01 -12.99
CA ASP A 241 -18.59 -9.62 -12.84
C ASP A 241 -19.10 -9.52 -11.39
N GLU A 242 -20.41 -9.37 -11.23
CA GLU A 242 -21.03 -9.31 -9.90
C GLU A 242 -20.83 -10.61 -9.11
N SER A 243 -20.80 -11.76 -9.80
CA SER A 243 -20.51 -13.07 -9.19
C SER A 243 -19.10 -13.13 -8.63
N GLU A 244 -18.11 -12.61 -9.36
CA GLU A 244 -16.71 -12.58 -8.93
C GLU A 244 -16.53 -11.60 -7.76
N ALA A 245 -17.15 -10.43 -7.80
CA ALA A 245 -17.11 -9.49 -6.69
C ALA A 245 -17.70 -10.09 -5.40
N ALA A 246 -18.80 -10.85 -5.52
CA ALA A 246 -19.47 -11.47 -4.39
C ALA A 246 -18.67 -12.60 -3.72
N THR A 247 -17.73 -13.25 -4.41
CA THR A 247 -16.84 -14.25 -3.79
C THR A 247 -15.69 -13.61 -3.01
N ILE A 248 -15.33 -12.37 -3.35
CA ILE A 248 -14.20 -11.65 -2.76
C ILE A 248 -14.64 -10.73 -1.62
N ALA A 249 -15.86 -10.18 -1.69
CA ALA A 249 -16.43 -9.32 -0.65
C ALA A 249 -16.41 -10.03 0.72
N ARG A 250 -16.03 -9.29 1.77
CA ARG A 250 -16.04 -9.79 3.14
C ARG A 250 -17.45 -9.77 3.72
N ASP A 251 -18.20 -8.71 3.40
CA ASP A 251 -19.63 -8.61 3.71
C ASP A 251 -20.47 -8.40 2.45
N ARG A 252 -21.28 -9.42 2.12
CA ARG A 252 -22.15 -9.41 0.94
C ARG A 252 -23.26 -8.37 1.04
N ASN A 253 -23.78 -8.08 2.23
CA ASN A 253 -24.83 -7.09 2.43
C ASN A 253 -24.27 -5.67 2.22
N VAL A 254 -23.09 -5.40 2.78
CA VAL A 254 -22.39 -4.14 2.56
C VAL A 254 -22.05 -3.96 1.08
N TYR A 255 -21.49 -4.98 0.41
CA TYR A 255 -21.25 -4.95 -1.02
C TYR A 255 -22.52 -4.62 -1.83
N THR A 256 -23.62 -5.32 -1.56
CA THR A 256 -24.89 -5.11 -2.28
C THR A 256 -25.41 -3.68 -2.11
N SER A 257 -25.34 -3.17 -0.88
CA SER A 257 -25.71 -1.78 -0.56
C SER A 257 -24.83 -0.78 -1.32
N ARG A 258 -23.51 -0.96 -1.30
CA ARG A 258 -22.56 -0.09 -2.03
C ARG A 258 -22.73 -0.17 -3.54
N LEU A 259 -23.05 -1.34 -4.10
CA LEU A 259 -23.30 -1.52 -5.53
C LEU A 259 -24.53 -0.74 -5.99
N ALA A 260 -25.61 -0.69 -5.20
CA ALA A 260 -26.79 0.10 -5.50
C ALA A 260 -26.45 1.60 -5.59
N VAL A 261 -25.66 2.11 -4.64
CA VAL A 261 -25.17 3.50 -4.62
C VAL A 261 -24.27 3.78 -5.84
N ALA A 262 -23.28 2.94 -6.09
CA ALA A 262 -22.34 3.10 -7.21
C ALA A 262 -23.07 3.13 -8.56
N ARG A 263 -24.05 2.24 -8.77
CA ARG A 263 -24.88 2.23 -10.00
C ARG A 263 -25.67 3.52 -10.19
N GLN A 264 -26.16 4.14 -9.12
CA GLN A 264 -26.85 5.43 -9.21
C GLN A 264 -25.87 6.56 -9.58
N MET A 265 -24.70 6.60 -8.94
CA MET A 265 -23.67 7.61 -9.22
C MET A 265 -23.21 7.58 -10.69
N PHE A 266 -22.89 6.39 -11.23
CA PHE A 266 -22.44 6.27 -12.63
C PHE A 266 -23.56 6.49 -13.65
N LYS A 267 -24.83 6.22 -13.30
CA LYS A 267 -25.96 6.62 -14.13
C LYS A 267 -26.09 8.14 -14.23
N ALA A 268 -25.90 8.86 -13.12
CA ALA A 268 -26.00 10.31 -13.09
C ALA A 268 -24.86 11.02 -13.85
N GLN A 269 -23.69 10.39 -13.99
CA GLN A 269 -22.56 10.92 -14.76
C GLN A 269 -22.66 10.65 -16.28
N ALA A 270 -23.58 9.79 -16.70
CA ALA A 270 -23.80 9.43 -18.10
C ALA A 270 -24.91 10.27 -18.79
N VAL A 271 -25.54 11.18 -18.04
CA VAL A 271 -26.54 12.15 -18.49
C VAL A 271 -25.91 13.53 -18.55
#